data_AF-A0AAD7W9I3-F1
#
_entry.id   AF-A0AAD7W9I3-F1
#
_cell.length_a   1.000
_cell.length_b   1.000
_cell.length_c   1.000
_cell.angle_alpha   90.00
_cell.angle_beta   90.00
_cell.angle_gamma   90.00
#
_symmetry.space_group_name_H-M   'P 1'
#
loop_
_entity.id
_entity.type
_entity.pdbx_description
1 polymer ?
#
loop_
_entity_poly.entity_id
_entity_poly.type
_entity_poly.pdbx_seq_one_letter_code
_entity_poly.pdbx_strand_id
1 'polypeptide(L)'
;MGPQLTISVDDLRQTKTYLKLLKKQQKELYALKRKHAKEQSIIQKSHCTQVDKIMAHHDKEKLSLEKLQEKAIKKRGENDCLELKKEIEIKVQAVTADHKAKVMQMVGIHTQEWSEMLRCQSAEEQGLREQHVAQQCSILKALLSSLQEQQTQNLKLTHDRRSKEMRANQAKTSMENSKAINQDKTIRNNKAYTITTGRERRVRELNSSNTKKFLEERKRLAMKQSKEMEQLVKSQQEQLEKLEKINEQLLKFHRSKSLCQGKGDAADAATGSRDGPQISHAGVRRHSTT
;
A
#
# COMPACT_ATOMS: atom_id res chain seq x y z
N MET A 1 10.66 15.71 -33.35
CA MET A 1 10.43 14.94 -32.10
C MET A 1 9.35 15.66 -31.30
N GLY A 2 8.08 15.27 -31.46
CA GLY A 2 7.02 15.76 -30.57
C GLY A 2 7.25 15.25 -29.15
N PRO A 3 6.88 15.99 -28.09
CA PRO A 3 7.06 15.51 -26.74
C PRO A 3 6.18 14.28 -26.53
N GLN A 4 6.79 13.23 -26.00
CA GLN A 4 6.19 11.96 -25.64
C GLN A 4 5.02 12.24 -24.67
N LEU A 5 3.79 12.22 -25.18
CA LEU A 5 2.61 12.81 -24.52
C LEU A 5 1.89 11.86 -23.56
N THR A 6 2.38 10.64 -23.36
CA THR A 6 1.70 9.67 -22.51
C THR A 6 2.72 8.89 -21.70
N ILE A 7 2.96 9.34 -20.48
CA ILE A 7 3.60 8.51 -19.45
C ILE A 7 2.48 7.78 -18.73
N SER A 8 2.56 6.46 -18.73
CA SER A 8 1.56 5.58 -18.12
C SER A 8 1.81 5.46 -16.61
N VAL A 9 0.75 5.10 -15.87
CA VAL A 9 0.87 4.72 -14.46
C VAL A 9 1.85 3.55 -14.28
N ASP A 10 1.95 2.67 -15.28
CA ASP A 10 2.90 1.54 -15.25
C ASP A 10 4.36 2.00 -15.31
N ASP A 11 4.66 3.06 -16.06
CA ASP A 11 6.00 3.64 -16.10
C ASP A 11 6.39 4.21 -14.73
N LEU A 12 5.44 4.87 -14.05
CA LEU A 12 5.63 5.37 -12.69
C LEU A 12 5.92 4.24 -11.68
N ARG A 13 5.25 3.09 -11.85
CA ARG A 13 5.48 1.89 -11.01
C ARG A 13 6.84 1.24 -11.25
N GLN A 14 7.43 1.42 -12.42
CA GLN A 14 8.77 0.93 -12.73
C GLN A 14 9.88 1.85 -12.19
N THR A 15 9.54 3.04 -11.70
CA THR A 15 10.55 3.96 -11.15
C THR A 15 11.26 3.35 -9.95
N LYS A 16 12.57 3.62 -9.85
CA LYS A 16 13.43 3.16 -8.74
C LYS A 16 12.85 3.57 -7.37
N THR A 17 12.21 4.73 -7.28
CA THR A 17 11.58 5.23 -6.06
C THR A 17 10.40 4.35 -5.63
N TYR A 18 9.51 4.00 -6.56
CA TYR A 18 8.37 3.11 -6.27
C TYR A 18 8.84 1.70 -5.89
N LEU A 19 9.81 1.14 -6.62
CA LEU A 19 10.35 -0.20 -6.34
C LEU A 19 11.05 -0.26 -4.97
N LYS A 20 11.73 0.81 -4.55
CA LYS A 20 12.30 0.92 -3.20
C LYS A 20 11.21 0.90 -2.12
N LEU A 21 10.10 1.60 -2.35
CA LEU A 21 8.95 1.58 -1.43
C LEU A 21 8.41 0.16 -1.29
N LEU A 22 8.16 -0.57 -2.38
CA LEU A 22 7.67 -1.95 -2.32
C LEU A 22 8.62 -2.88 -1.54
N LYS A 23 9.94 -2.74 -1.75
CA LYS A 23 10.93 -3.50 -0.98
C LYS A 23 10.89 -3.19 0.51
N LYS A 24 10.65 -1.92 0.89
CA LYS A 24 10.49 -1.51 2.29
C LYS A 24 9.22 -2.15 2.88
N GLN A 25 8.09 -2.03 2.19
CA GLN A 25 6.80 -2.60 2.59
C GLN A 25 6.87 -4.12 2.78
N GLN A 26 7.59 -4.82 1.89
CA GLN A 26 7.82 -6.25 2.03
C GLN A 26 8.58 -6.61 3.33
N LYS A 27 9.60 -5.83 3.70
CA LYS A 27 10.35 -6.03 4.96
C LYS A 27 9.48 -5.79 6.19
N GLU A 28 8.63 -4.77 6.16
CA GLU A 28 7.68 -4.48 7.23
C GLU A 28 6.68 -5.63 7.43
N LEU A 29 6.14 -6.20 6.33
CA LEU A 29 5.26 -7.38 6.40
C LEU A 29 5.97 -8.59 7.00
N TYR A 30 7.23 -8.86 6.61
CA TYR A 30 8.00 -9.96 7.20
C TYR A 30 8.26 -9.76 8.69
N ALA A 31 8.57 -8.53 9.10
CA ALA A 31 8.78 -8.20 10.51
C ALA A 31 7.49 -8.41 11.32
N LEU A 32 6.34 -7.97 10.80
CA LEU A 32 5.04 -8.15 11.45
C LEU A 32 4.69 -9.64 11.61
N LYS A 33 4.83 -10.44 10.55
CA LYS A 33 4.59 -11.89 10.62
C LYS A 33 5.48 -12.57 11.66
N ARG A 34 6.73 -12.15 11.78
CA ARG A 34 7.66 -12.68 12.79
C ARG A 34 7.26 -12.27 14.20
N LYS A 35 6.74 -11.05 14.40
CA LYS A 35 6.17 -10.60 15.68
C LYS A 35 4.97 -11.48 16.04
N HIS A 36 4.02 -11.67 15.12
CA HIS A 36 2.82 -12.48 15.35
C HIS A 36 3.12 -13.93 15.74
N ALA A 37 4.06 -14.57 15.04
CA ALA A 37 4.48 -15.94 15.36
C ALA A 37 5.09 -16.07 16.75
N LYS A 38 5.82 -15.04 17.23
CA LYS A 38 6.37 -15.04 18.59
C LYS A 38 5.27 -14.89 19.64
N GLU A 39 4.31 -14.01 19.43
CA GLU A 39 3.17 -13.81 20.33
C GLU A 39 2.33 -15.08 20.46
N GLN A 40 2.00 -15.72 19.34
CA GLN A 40 1.30 -17.01 19.30
C GLN A 40 2.06 -18.07 20.12
N SER A 41 3.38 -18.16 19.94
CA SER A 41 4.22 -19.12 20.70
C SER A 41 4.23 -18.83 22.21
N ILE A 42 4.25 -17.56 22.61
CA ILE A 42 4.22 -17.15 24.01
C ILE A 42 2.89 -17.54 24.67
N ILE A 43 1.76 -17.24 24.02
CA ILE A 43 0.43 -17.59 24.50
C ILE A 43 0.29 -19.11 24.59
N GLN A 44 0.66 -19.84 23.55
CA GLN A 44 0.59 -21.31 23.54
C GLN A 44 1.39 -21.93 24.70
N LYS A 45 2.61 -21.45 24.96
CA LYS A 45 3.42 -21.93 26.08
C LYS A 45 2.78 -21.63 27.45
N SER A 46 2.19 -20.44 27.59
CA SER A 46 1.43 -20.06 28.79
C SER A 46 0.24 -21.00 29.00
N HIS A 47 -0.56 -21.24 27.96
CA HIS A 47 -1.70 -22.15 27.99
C HIS A 47 -1.30 -23.56 28.39
N CYS A 48 -0.28 -24.14 27.74
CA CYS A 48 0.24 -25.47 28.11
C CYS A 48 0.66 -25.53 29.58
N THR A 49 1.39 -24.53 30.07
CA THR A 49 1.83 -24.47 31.48
C THR A 49 0.65 -24.40 32.45
N GLN A 50 -0.42 -23.69 32.10
CA GLN A 50 -1.62 -23.59 32.94
C GLN A 50 -2.39 -24.92 32.98
N VAL A 51 -2.51 -25.61 31.84
CA VAL A 51 -3.10 -26.96 31.75
C VAL A 51 -2.32 -27.93 32.62
N ASP A 52 -1.00 -27.99 32.46
CA ASP A 52 -0.12 -28.89 33.22
C ASP A 52 -0.26 -28.71 34.73
N LYS A 53 -0.37 -27.46 35.20
CA LYS A 53 -0.57 -27.16 36.62
C LYS A 53 -1.90 -27.68 37.16
N ILE A 54 -3.00 -27.51 36.41
CA ILE A 54 -4.33 -27.96 36.83
C ILE A 54 -4.41 -29.49 36.83
N MET A 55 -3.79 -30.16 35.84
CA MET A 55 -3.70 -31.62 35.81
C MET A 55 -2.87 -32.16 36.97
N ALA A 56 -1.65 -31.62 37.18
CA ALA A 56 -0.77 -32.06 38.26
C ALA A 56 -1.39 -31.85 39.66
N HIS A 57 -2.16 -30.78 39.84
CA HIS A 57 -2.88 -30.52 41.09
C HIS A 57 -3.96 -31.59 41.35
N HIS A 58 -4.79 -31.87 40.35
CA HIS A 58 -5.84 -32.89 40.45
C HIS A 58 -5.26 -34.28 40.73
N ASP A 59 -4.19 -34.66 40.02
CA ASP A 59 -3.53 -35.95 40.21
C ASP A 59 -2.94 -36.08 41.62
N LYS A 60 -2.36 -34.99 42.15
CA LYS A 60 -1.83 -34.93 43.52
C LYS A 60 -2.92 -35.11 44.57
N GLU A 61 -4.07 -34.44 44.41
CA GLU A 61 -5.21 -34.56 45.33
C GLU A 61 -5.80 -35.96 45.32
N LYS A 62 -6.02 -36.53 44.14
CA LYS A 62 -6.55 -37.89 43.98
C LYS A 62 -5.60 -38.93 44.61
N LEU A 63 -4.31 -38.85 44.31
CA LEU A 63 -3.30 -39.75 44.89
C LEU A 63 -3.23 -39.62 46.42
N SER A 64 -3.44 -38.42 46.97
CA SER A 64 -3.47 -38.20 48.42
C SER A 64 -4.66 -38.91 49.08
N LEU A 65 -5.84 -38.88 48.43
CA LEU A 65 -7.04 -39.58 48.90
C LEU A 65 -6.87 -41.10 48.81
N GLU A 66 -6.30 -41.60 47.72
CA GLU A 66 -5.98 -43.04 47.56
C GLU A 66 -5.02 -43.53 48.65
N LYS A 67 -3.95 -42.79 48.94
CA LYS A 67 -3.00 -43.13 50.02
C LYS A 67 -3.64 -43.09 51.40
N LEU A 68 -4.59 -42.18 51.63
CA LEU A 68 -5.33 -42.13 52.90
C LEU A 68 -6.19 -43.38 53.09
N GLN A 69 -6.87 -43.81 52.03
CA GLN A 69 -7.67 -45.03 52.01
C GLN A 69 -6.80 -46.27 52.27
N GLU A 70 -5.69 -46.42 51.54
CA GLU A 70 -4.79 -47.56 51.66
C GLU A 70 -4.22 -47.68 53.09
N LYS A 71 -3.84 -46.55 53.70
CA LYS A 71 -3.34 -46.52 55.09
C LYS A 71 -4.41 -46.93 56.10
N ALA A 72 -5.67 -46.55 55.89
CA ALA A 72 -6.75 -46.91 56.79
C ALA A 72 -7.09 -48.41 56.71
N ILE A 73 -7.15 -48.96 55.50
CA ILE A 73 -7.37 -50.39 55.27
C ILE A 73 -6.26 -51.21 55.93
N LYS A 74 -4.99 -50.82 55.76
CA LYS A 74 -3.85 -51.50 56.40
C LYS A 74 -3.90 -51.49 57.93
N LYS A 75 -4.51 -50.47 58.56
CA LYS A 75 -4.53 -50.30 60.02
C LYS A 75 -5.69 -51.02 60.71
N ARG A 76 -6.88 -51.03 60.10
CA ARG A 76 -8.12 -51.47 60.76
C ARG A 76 -8.78 -52.67 60.06
N GLY A 77 -8.26 -53.12 58.93
CA GLY A 77 -8.91 -54.13 58.10
C GLY A 77 -9.99 -53.53 57.21
N GLU A 78 -10.35 -54.27 56.15
CA GLU A 78 -11.22 -53.77 55.08
C GLU A 78 -12.68 -53.58 55.53
N ASN A 79 -13.20 -54.50 56.35
CA ASN A 79 -14.58 -54.47 56.84
C ASN A 79 -14.84 -53.29 57.80
N ASP A 80 -13.87 -52.93 58.64
CA ASP A 80 -14.00 -51.83 59.61
C ASP A 80 -13.83 -50.43 58.98
N CYS A 81 -13.59 -50.35 57.66
CA CYS A 81 -13.36 -49.10 56.93
C CYS A 81 -14.47 -48.73 55.91
N LEU A 82 -15.61 -49.42 55.91
CA LEU A 82 -16.69 -49.19 54.93
C LEU A 82 -17.19 -47.74 54.87
N GLU A 83 -17.46 -47.12 56.02
CA GLU A 83 -17.93 -45.72 56.06
C GLU A 83 -16.85 -44.73 55.59
N LEU A 84 -15.59 -44.95 55.98
CA LEU A 84 -14.47 -44.13 55.49
C LEU A 84 -14.29 -44.29 53.97
N LYS A 85 -14.49 -45.49 53.43
CA LYS A 85 -14.42 -45.75 51.98
C LYS A 85 -15.47 -44.94 51.23
N LYS A 86 -16.73 -44.91 51.72
CA LYS A 86 -17.79 -44.06 51.17
C LYS A 86 -17.43 -42.58 51.25
N GLU A 87 -16.89 -42.12 52.38
CA GLU A 87 -16.47 -40.73 52.55
C GLU A 87 -15.36 -40.32 51.57
N ILE A 88 -14.35 -41.19 51.37
CA ILE A 88 -13.27 -40.96 50.41
C ILE A 88 -13.81 -40.95 48.98
N GLU A 89 -14.75 -41.84 48.65
CA GLU A 89 -15.39 -41.87 47.34
C GLU A 89 -16.15 -40.55 47.05
N ILE A 90 -16.91 -40.02 48.00
CA ILE A 90 -17.57 -38.71 47.89
C ILE A 90 -16.53 -37.61 47.66
N LYS A 91 -15.40 -37.63 48.39
CA LYS A 91 -14.30 -36.67 48.22
C LYS A 91 -13.67 -36.76 46.83
N VAL A 92 -13.44 -37.96 46.32
CA VAL A 92 -12.90 -38.18 44.96
C VAL A 92 -13.88 -37.65 43.90
N GLN A 93 -15.18 -37.91 44.06
CA GLN A 93 -16.21 -37.36 43.17
C GLN A 93 -16.21 -35.82 43.20
N ALA A 94 -16.13 -35.21 44.38
CA ALA A 94 -16.07 -33.75 44.53
C ALA A 94 -14.83 -33.14 43.86
N VAL A 95 -13.63 -33.71 44.09
CA VAL A 95 -12.38 -33.27 43.46
C VAL A 95 -12.45 -33.42 41.93
N THR A 96 -13.04 -34.51 41.43
CA THR A 96 -13.22 -34.74 39.99
C THR A 96 -14.17 -33.70 39.38
N ALA A 97 -15.27 -33.39 40.05
CA ALA A 97 -16.24 -32.40 39.62
C ALA A 97 -15.63 -30.98 39.60
N ASP A 98 -14.88 -30.60 40.63
CA ASP A 98 -14.16 -29.34 40.71
C ASP A 98 -13.09 -29.21 39.62
N HIS A 99 -12.28 -30.25 39.39
CA HIS A 99 -11.31 -30.27 38.30
C HIS A 99 -11.99 -30.08 36.94
N LYS A 100 -13.10 -30.77 36.67
CA LYS A 100 -13.87 -30.60 35.44
C LYS A 100 -14.34 -29.16 35.25
N ALA A 101 -14.86 -28.52 36.31
CA ALA A 101 -15.29 -27.13 36.26
C ALA A 101 -14.12 -26.17 35.97
N LYS A 102 -12.97 -26.36 36.64
CA LYS A 102 -11.74 -25.59 36.41
C LYS A 102 -11.22 -25.74 34.98
N VAL A 103 -11.22 -26.96 34.43
CA VAL A 103 -10.83 -27.21 33.03
C VAL A 103 -11.78 -26.52 32.07
N MET A 104 -13.09 -26.61 32.27
CA MET A 104 -14.08 -25.92 31.42
C MET A 104 -13.88 -24.40 31.43
N GLN A 105 -13.67 -23.80 32.61
CA GLN A 105 -13.39 -22.38 32.74
C GLN A 105 -12.09 -21.99 32.03
N MET A 106 -11.02 -22.76 32.24
CA MET A 106 -9.71 -22.52 31.62
C MET A 106 -9.79 -22.61 30.09
N VAL A 107 -10.49 -23.60 29.54
CA VAL A 107 -10.72 -23.71 28.08
C VAL A 107 -11.47 -22.49 27.54
N GLY A 108 -12.45 -21.98 28.29
CA GLY A 108 -13.15 -20.74 27.94
C GLY A 108 -12.21 -19.53 27.87
N ILE A 109 -11.36 -19.36 28.89
CA ILE A 109 -10.37 -18.28 28.94
C ILE A 109 -9.35 -18.41 27.80
N HIS A 110 -8.79 -19.61 27.58
CA HIS A 110 -7.79 -19.84 26.53
C HIS A 110 -8.36 -19.55 25.15
N THR A 111 -9.60 -19.98 24.89
CA THR A 111 -10.32 -19.66 23.65
C THR A 111 -10.45 -18.16 23.47
N GLN A 112 -10.89 -17.44 24.52
CA GLN A 112 -11.06 -15.99 24.46
C GLN A 112 -9.72 -15.27 24.21
N GLU A 113 -8.68 -15.58 24.97
CA GLU A 113 -7.35 -14.97 24.81
C GLU A 113 -6.79 -15.20 23.40
N TRP A 114 -6.98 -16.40 22.85
CA TRP A 114 -6.54 -16.74 21.49
C TRP A 114 -7.32 -15.97 20.43
N SER A 115 -8.65 -15.93 20.54
CA SER A 115 -9.51 -15.17 19.63
C SER A 115 -9.22 -13.65 19.67
N GLU A 116 -8.99 -13.10 20.86
CA GLU A 116 -8.61 -11.69 21.04
C GLU A 116 -7.25 -11.39 20.41
N MET A 117 -6.25 -12.25 20.62
CA MET A 117 -4.95 -12.12 19.97
C MET A 117 -5.06 -12.16 18.45
N LEU A 118 -5.81 -13.12 17.88
CA LEU A 118 -6.00 -13.23 16.44
C LEU A 118 -6.71 -11.98 15.87
N ARG A 119 -7.72 -11.46 16.57
CA ARG A 119 -8.41 -10.23 16.19
C ARG A 119 -7.46 -9.03 16.18
N CYS A 120 -6.63 -8.89 17.21
CA CYS A 120 -5.62 -7.83 17.27
C CYS A 120 -4.59 -7.96 16.14
N GLN A 121 -4.07 -9.16 15.89
CA GLN A 121 -3.14 -9.43 14.78
C GLN A 121 -3.78 -9.10 13.43
N SER A 122 -5.02 -9.52 13.20
CA SER A 122 -5.77 -9.21 11.97
C SER A 122 -5.93 -7.69 11.77
N ALA A 123 -6.26 -6.96 12.84
CA ALA A 123 -6.35 -5.49 12.81
C ALA A 123 -5.00 -4.81 12.53
N GLU A 124 -3.91 -5.28 13.14
CA GLU A 124 -2.55 -4.80 12.85
C GLU A 124 -2.17 -5.03 11.38
N GLU A 125 -2.42 -6.23 10.85
CA GLU A 125 -2.13 -6.52 9.44
C GLU A 125 -2.96 -5.65 8.50
N GLN A 126 -4.24 -5.41 8.83
CA GLN A 126 -5.10 -4.56 8.04
C GLN A 126 -4.61 -3.11 8.05
N GLY A 127 -4.29 -2.57 9.22
CA GLY A 127 -3.74 -1.22 9.34
C GLY A 127 -2.45 -1.05 8.55
N LEU A 128 -1.55 -2.04 8.59
CA LEU A 128 -0.32 -2.01 7.82
C LEU A 128 -0.58 -2.04 6.30
N ARG A 129 -1.51 -2.88 5.83
CA ARG A 129 -1.90 -2.92 4.40
C ARG A 129 -2.50 -1.59 3.93
N GLU A 130 -3.36 -0.98 4.73
CA GLU A 130 -3.96 0.33 4.41
C GLU A 130 -2.89 1.42 4.35
N GLN A 131 -1.95 1.43 5.30
CA GLN A 131 -0.81 2.33 5.27
C GLN A 131 0.04 2.12 4.02
N HIS A 132 0.28 0.87 3.61
CA HIS A 132 1.06 0.55 2.41
C HIS A 132 0.39 1.06 1.13
N VAL A 133 -0.91 0.86 0.99
CA VAL A 133 -1.66 1.37 -0.17
C VAL A 133 -1.67 2.90 -0.17
N ALA A 134 -1.86 3.56 0.97
CA ALA A 134 -1.81 5.02 1.07
C ALA A 134 -0.43 5.57 0.65
N GLN A 135 0.66 4.94 1.10
CA GLN A 135 2.02 5.30 0.69
C GLN A 135 2.24 5.11 -0.82
N GLN A 136 1.75 4.01 -1.40
CA GLN A 136 1.83 3.76 -2.85
C GLN A 136 1.07 4.83 -3.64
N CYS A 137 -0.13 5.20 -3.20
CA CYS A 137 -0.91 6.28 -3.82
C CYS A 137 -0.17 7.62 -3.75
N SER A 138 0.36 7.96 -2.57
CA SER A 138 1.09 9.22 -2.35
C SER A 138 2.35 9.31 -3.21
N ILE A 139 3.14 8.24 -3.30
CA ILE A 139 4.38 8.29 -4.09
C ILE A 139 4.08 8.36 -5.59
N LEU A 140 3.05 7.67 -6.09
CA LEU A 140 2.66 7.75 -7.50
C LEU A 140 2.18 9.15 -7.86
N LYS A 141 1.38 9.79 -6.98
CA LYS A 141 0.97 11.20 -7.16
C LYS A 141 2.19 12.12 -7.20
N ALA A 142 3.12 11.98 -6.25
CA ALA A 142 4.32 12.81 -6.20
C ALA A 142 5.22 12.66 -7.45
N LEU A 143 5.41 11.42 -7.93
CA LEU A 143 6.16 11.15 -9.15
C LEU A 143 5.49 11.76 -10.38
N LEU A 144 4.17 11.64 -10.50
CA LEU A 144 3.41 12.25 -11.59
C LEU A 144 3.53 13.78 -11.54
N SER A 145 3.33 14.41 -10.38
CA SER A 145 3.43 15.86 -10.24
C SER A 145 4.83 16.39 -10.61
N SER A 146 5.90 15.72 -10.16
CA SER A 146 7.27 16.10 -10.50
C SER A 146 7.54 16.03 -12.00
N LEU A 147 7.03 14.98 -12.65
CA LEU A 147 7.13 14.81 -14.10
C LEU A 147 6.33 15.88 -14.87
N GLN A 148 5.10 16.17 -14.42
CA GLN A 148 4.26 17.21 -15.01
C GLN A 148 4.91 18.60 -14.90
N GLU A 149 5.55 18.87 -13.76
CA GLU A 149 6.34 20.09 -13.57
C GLU A 149 7.50 20.16 -14.58
N GLN A 150 8.26 19.08 -14.76
CA GLN A 150 9.33 19.02 -15.76
C GLN A 150 8.81 19.22 -17.19
N GLN A 151 7.69 18.62 -17.56
CA GLN A 151 7.06 18.83 -18.87
C GLN A 151 6.68 20.31 -19.08
N THR A 152 6.07 20.94 -18.09
CA THR A 152 5.68 22.35 -18.12
C THR A 152 6.90 23.27 -18.24
N GLN A 153 7.97 23.01 -17.48
CA GLN A 153 9.22 23.76 -17.58
C GLN A 153 9.86 23.63 -18.96
N ASN A 154 9.92 22.42 -19.52
CA ASN A 154 10.46 22.17 -20.87
C ASN A 154 9.65 22.89 -21.96
N LEU A 155 8.32 22.94 -21.83
CA LEU A 155 7.47 23.67 -22.77
C LEU A 155 7.73 25.18 -22.70
N LYS A 156 7.84 25.75 -21.48
CA LYS A 156 8.17 27.17 -21.28
C LYS A 156 9.52 27.54 -21.92
N LEU A 157 10.56 26.73 -21.69
CA LEU A 157 11.87 26.94 -22.33
C LEU A 157 11.78 26.90 -23.86
N THR A 158 10.96 26.00 -24.40
CA THR A 158 10.71 25.91 -25.85
C THR A 158 9.99 27.16 -26.37
N HIS A 159 8.99 27.66 -25.64
CA HIS A 159 8.27 28.89 -25.97
C HIS A 159 9.21 30.10 -25.98
N ASP A 160 10.05 30.25 -24.96
CA ASP A 160 11.03 31.33 -24.86
C ASP A 160 12.03 31.32 -26.02
N ARG A 161 12.54 30.14 -26.38
CA ARG A 161 13.44 29.97 -27.54
C ARG A 161 12.76 30.42 -28.83
N ARG A 162 11.54 29.95 -29.10
CA ARG A 162 10.76 30.33 -30.30
C ARG A 162 10.45 31.84 -30.33
N SER A 163 10.16 32.44 -29.18
CA SER A 163 9.93 33.88 -29.06
C SER A 163 11.18 34.72 -29.32
N LYS A 164 12.36 34.25 -28.89
CA LYS A 164 13.66 34.89 -29.21
C LYS A 164 13.97 34.77 -30.70
N GLU A 165 13.80 33.58 -31.28
CA GLU A 165 14.01 33.30 -32.70
C GLU A 165 13.10 34.16 -33.59
N MET A 166 11.81 34.27 -33.27
CA MET A 166 10.88 35.13 -33.99
C MET A 166 11.34 36.60 -33.97
N ARG A 167 11.76 37.14 -32.82
CA ARG A 167 12.27 38.51 -32.73
C ARG A 167 13.54 38.72 -33.55
N ALA A 168 14.46 37.76 -33.54
CA ALA A 168 15.66 37.79 -34.38
C ALA A 168 15.31 37.79 -35.87
N ASN A 169 14.33 36.98 -36.28
CA ASN A 169 13.84 36.93 -37.66
C ASN A 169 13.17 38.25 -38.07
N GLN A 170 12.38 38.88 -37.19
CA GLN A 170 11.79 40.21 -37.44
C GLN A 170 12.87 41.28 -37.66
N ALA A 171 13.91 41.30 -36.82
CA ALA A 171 15.04 42.21 -36.98
C ALA A 171 15.79 41.97 -38.31
N LYS A 172 16.05 40.70 -38.66
CA LYS A 172 16.70 40.32 -39.92
C LYS A 172 15.89 40.77 -41.14
N THR A 173 14.59 40.49 -41.18
CA THR A 173 13.71 40.94 -42.27
C THR A 173 13.66 42.47 -42.39
N SER A 174 13.64 43.20 -41.26
CA SER A 174 13.66 44.67 -41.29
C SER A 174 14.97 45.21 -41.90
N MET A 175 16.11 44.61 -41.55
CA MET A 175 17.40 44.96 -42.13
C MET A 175 17.49 44.63 -43.63
N GLU A 176 16.99 43.47 -44.05
CA GLU A 176 16.96 43.05 -45.45
C GLU A 176 16.08 43.97 -46.30
N ASN A 177 14.89 44.34 -45.81
CA ASN A 177 14.00 45.25 -46.52
C ASN A 177 14.61 46.65 -46.66
N SER A 178 15.34 47.13 -45.63
CA SER A 178 16.08 48.39 -45.70
C SER A 178 17.20 48.36 -46.75
N LYS A 179 17.94 47.24 -46.83
CA LYS A 179 18.96 47.05 -47.88
C LYS A 179 18.34 47.03 -49.28
N ALA A 180 17.20 46.35 -49.45
CA ALA A 180 16.49 46.28 -50.73
C ALA A 180 16.03 47.67 -51.22
N ILE A 181 15.48 48.52 -50.35
CA ILE A 181 15.11 49.90 -50.70
C ILE A 181 16.32 50.71 -51.19
N ASN A 182 17.47 50.58 -50.53
CA ASN A 182 18.68 51.33 -50.90
C ASN A 182 19.29 50.87 -52.24
N GLN A 183 19.14 49.59 -52.56
CA GLN A 183 19.63 48.98 -53.79
C GLN A 183 18.68 49.20 -55.00
N ASP A 184 17.46 49.66 -54.77
CA ASP A 184 16.47 49.89 -55.83
C ASP A 184 16.89 51.05 -56.77
N LYS A 185 17.27 50.68 -58.00
CA LYS A 185 17.72 51.61 -59.04
C LYS A 185 16.58 52.48 -59.60
N THR A 186 15.33 52.00 -59.55
CA THR A 186 14.17 52.75 -60.09
C THR A 186 13.92 54.05 -59.32
N ILE A 187 14.25 54.06 -58.03
CA ILE A 187 14.16 55.24 -57.18
C ILE A 187 15.34 56.19 -57.41
N ARG A 188 16.47 55.68 -57.92
CA ARG A 188 17.72 56.43 -58.11
C ARG A 188 17.75 57.29 -59.38
N ASN A 189 16.86 57.05 -60.35
CA ASN A 189 16.83 57.74 -61.66
C ASN A 189 15.89 58.97 -61.75
N ASN A 190 15.24 59.40 -60.66
CA ASN A 190 14.38 60.59 -60.65
C ASN A 190 15.16 61.88 -60.25
N LYS A 191 14.58 63.08 -60.38
CA LYS A 191 15.20 64.36 -59.92
C LYS A 191 15.53 64.28 -58.41
N ALA A 192 16.69 64.76 -57.96
CA ALA A 192 17.21 64.57 -56.58
C ALA A 192 16.21 64.85 -55.43
N TYR A 193 15.40 65.91 -55.53
CA TYR A 193 14.35 66.24 -54.55
C TYR A 193 13.16 65.24 -54.56
N THR A 194 12.82 64.72 -55.74
CA THR A 194 11.80 63.69 -55.93
C THR A 194 12.31 62.32 -55.45
N ILE A 195 13.62 62.05 -55.55
CA ILE A 195 14.27 60.83 -55.04
C ILE A 195 14.17 60.76 -53.53
N THR A 196 14.55 61.82 -52.81
CA THR A 196 14.57 61.83 -51.33
C THR A 196 13.16 61.66 -50.78
N THR A 197 12.21 62.45 -51.27
CA THR A 197 10.80 62.37 -50.87
C THR A 197 10.16 61.01 -51.23
N GLY A 198 10.50 60.45 -52.39
CA GLY A 198 10.04 59.13 -52.84
C GLY A 198 10.61 57.98 -52.01
N ARG A 199 11.90 58.03 -51.66
CA ARG A 199 12.53 57.07 -50.73
C ARG A 199 11.90 57.14 -49.35
N GLU A 200 11.73 58.34 -48.80
CA GLU A 200 11.10 58.54 -47.49
C GLU A 200 9.66 58.04 -47.43
N ARG A 201 8.88 58.20 -48.51
CA ARG A 201 7.54 57.62 -48.61
C ARG A 201 7.59 56.10 -48.58
N ARG A 202 8.47 55.48 -49.38
CA ARG A 202 8.58 54.02 -49.47
C ARG A 202 9.10 53.38 -48.17
N VAL A 203 10.00 54.06 -47.45
CA VAL A 203 10.43 53.65 -46.10
C VAL A 203 9.26 53.69 -45.12
N ARG A 204 8.43 54.74 -45.13
CA ARG A 204 7.25 54.83 -44.26
C ARG A 204 6.22 53.74 -44.54
N GLU A 205 5.89 53.51 -45.82
CA GLU A 205 4.96 52.47 -46.24
C GLU A 205 5.47 51.07 -45.84
N LEU A 206 6.74 50.79 -46.08
CA LEU A 206 7.38 49.53 -45.70
C LEU A 206 7.38 49.34 -44.18
N ASN A 207 7.74 50.36 -43.41
CA ASN A 207 7.75 50.28 -41.94
C ASN A 207 6.36 50.04 -41.37
N SER A 208 5.33 50.66 -41.94
CA SER A 208 3.93 50.40 -41.58
C SER A 208 3.54 48.93 -41.87
N SER A 209 3.86 48.44 -43.07
CA SER A 209 3.60 47.05 -43.48
C SER A 209 4.33 46.03 -42.59
N ASN A 210 5.63 46.25 -42.33
CA ASN A 210 6.45 45.42 -41.45
C ASN A 210 5.88 45.39 -40.03
N THR A 211 5.48 46.56 -39.49
CA THR A 211 4.91 46.65 -38.14
C THR A 211 3.64 45.82 -38.03
N LYS A 212 2.73 45.93 -39.02
CA LYS A 212 1.51 45.12 -39.06
C LYS A 212 1.83 43.62 -39.10
N LYS A 213 2.72 43.20 -40.00
CA LYS A 213 3.15 41.79 -40.12
C LYS A 213 3.74 41.26 -38.82
N PHE A 214 4.61 42.03 -38.17
CA PHE A 214 5.26 41.63 -36.92
C PHE A 214 4.28 41.51 -35.76
N LEU A 215 3.28 42.38 -35.68
CA LEU A 215 2.20 42.29 -34.70
C LEU A 215 1.33 41.05 -34.93
N GLU A 216 0.97 40.75 -36.17
CA GLU A 216 0.21 39.56 -36.52
C GLU A 216 0.99 38.26 -36.21
N GLU A 217 2.29 38.21 -36.53
CA GLU A 217 3.17 37.09 -36.18
C GLU A 217 3.25 36.88 -34.66
N ARG A 218 3.42 37.96 -33.89
CA ARG A 218 3.43 37.91 -32.42
C ARG A 218 2.10 37.40 -31.86
N LYS A 219 0.99 37.92 -32.37
CA LYS A 219 -0.36 37.48 -31.98
C LYS A 219 -0.55 36.00 -32.29
N ARG A 220 -0.14 35.55 -33.48
CA ARG A 220 -0.23 34.14 -33.89
C ARG A 220 0.63 33.24 -33.01
N LEU A 221 1.86 33.66 -32.68
CA LEU A 221 2.74 32.90 -31.79
C LEU A 221 2.17 32.81 -30.38
N ALA A 222 1.67 33.92 -29.82
CA ALA A 222 1.05 33.95 -28.50
C ALA A 222 -0.18 33.04 -28.43
N MET A 223 -1.07 33.11 -29.43
CA MET A 223 -2.22 32.20 -29.51
C MET A 223 -1.80 30.73 -29.61
N LYS A 224 -0.72 30.43 -30.34
CA LYS A 224 -0.17 29.07 -30.42
C LYS A 224 0.38 28.60 -29.08
N GLN A 225 1.12 29.45 -28.37
CA GLN A 225 1.66 29.14 -27.04
C GLN A 225 0.54 28.89 -26.01
N SER A 226 -0.52 29.70 -26.04
CA SER A 226 -1.71 29.49 -25.19
C SER A 226 -2.34 28.12 -25.45
N LYS A 227 -2.61 27.77 -26.70
CA LYS A 227 -3.19 26.47 -27.08
C LYS A 227 -2.31 25.29 -26.70
N GLU A 228 -0.99 25.40 -26.89
CA GLU A 228 -0.05 24.34 -26.49
C GLU A 228 -0.04 24.15 -24.96
N MET A 229 -0.13 25.24 -24.18
CA MET A 229 -0.22 25.18 -22.72
C MET A 229 -1.54 24.60 -22.24
N GLU A 230 -2.68 25.06 -22.79
CA GLU A 230 -4.01 24.54 -22.48
C GLU A 230 -4.10 23.03 -22.76
N GLN A 231 -3.56 22.58 -23.90
CA GLN A 231 -3.54 21.16 -24.24
C GLN A 231 -2.67 20.35 -23.27
N LEU A 232 -1.51 20.88 -22.85
CA LEU A 232 -0.66 20.23 -21.86
C LEU A 232 -1.39 20.11 -20.51
N VAL A 233 -1.94 21.20 -20.00
CA VAL A 233 -2.67 21.22 -18.72
C VAL A 233 -3.87 20.26 -18.75
N LYS A 234 -4.63 20.25 -19.85
CA LYS A 234 -5.74 19.31 -20.03
C LYS A 234 -5.26 17.86 -19.98
N SER A 235 -4.17 17.53 -20.66
CA SER A 235 -3.60 16.18 -20.63
C SER A 235 -3.09 15.80 -19.24
N GLN A 236 -2.47 16.73 -18.51
CA GLN A 236 -2.00 16.52 -17.14
C GLN A 236 -3.16 16.27 -16.17
N GLN A 237 -4.27 16.99 -16.33
CA GLN A 237 -5.49 16.80 -15.55
C GLN A 237 -6.10 15.41 -15.80
N GLU A 238 -6.24 15.00 -17.06
CA GLU A 238 -6.74 13.67 -17.42
C GLU A 238 -5.86 12.53 -16.87
N GLN A 239 -4.53 12.72 -16.84
CA GLN A 239 -3.60 11.75 -16.23
C GLN A 239 -3.81 11.63 -14.72
N LEU A 240 -4.03 12.76 -14.04
CA LEU A 240 -4.26 12.80 -12.61
C LEU A 240 -5.58 12.11 -12.25
N GLU A 241 -6.66 12.42 -12.97
CA GLU A 241 -7.96 11.77 -12.78
C GLU A 241 -7.90 10.25 -12.98
N LYS A 242 -7.19 9.80 -14.02
CA LYS A 242 -6.96 8.35 -14.25
C LYS A 242 -6.21 7.71 -13.09
N LEU A 243 -5.15 8.36 -12.60
CA LEU A 243 -4.39 7.87 -11.46
C LEU A 243 -5.26 7.81 -10.18
N GLU A 244 -6.07 8.83 -9.94
CA GLU A 244 -6.98 8.87 -8.79
C GLU A 244 -8.03 7.77 -8.85
N LYS A 245 -8.62 7.53 -10.02
CA LYS A 245 -9.56 6.44 -10.23
C LYS A 245 -8.93 5.07 -9.97
N ILE A 246 -7.70 4.84 -10.46
CA ILE A 246 -6.96 3.59 -10.20
C ILE A 246 -6.67 3.43 -8.71
N ASN A 247 -6.22 4.51 -8.04
CA ASN A 247 -5.95 4.49 -6.60
C ASN A 247 -7.22 4.23 -5.77
N GLU A 248 -8.35 4.83 -6.14
CA GLU A 248 -9.63 4.62 -5.47
C GLU A 248 -10.12 3.17 -5.64
N GLN A 249 -9.98 2.60 -6.84
CA GLN A 249 -10.30 1.20 -7.10
C GLN A 249 -9.43 0.24 -6.28
N LEU A 250 -8.12 0.51 -6.17
CA LEU A 250 -7.21 -0.27 -5.34
C LEU A 250 -7.60 -0.20 -3.86
N LEU A 251 -7.91 0.99 -3.34
CA LEU A 251 -8.38 1.17 -1.96
C LEU A 251 -9.68 0.41 -1.70
N LYS A 252 -10.65 0.49 -2.62
CA LYS A 252 -11.92 -0.26 -2.53
C LYS A 252 -11.67 -1.76 -2.54
N PHE A 253 -10.84 -2.27 -3.45
CA PHE A 253 -10.50 -3.70 -3.52
C PHE A 253 -9.87 -4.21 -2.22
N HIS A 254 -8.92 -3.46 -1.64
CA HIS A 254 -8.27 -3.83 -0.39
C HIS A 254 -9.24 -3.81 0.81
N ARG A 255 -10.15 -2.82 0.89
CA ARG A 255 -11.19 -2.75 1.92
C ARG A 255 -12.24 -3.86 1.78
N SER A 256 -12.62 -4.22 0.55
CA SER A 256 -13.56 -5.33 0.32
C SER A 256 -12.94 -6.68 0.67
N LYS A 257 -11.66 -6.88 0.34
CA LYS A 257 -10.94 -8.11 0.68
C LYS A 257 -10.83 -8.30 2.21
N SER A 258 -10.64 -7.22 2.97
CA SER A 258 -10.57 -7.28 4.43
C SER A 258 -11.91 -7.63 5.07
N LEU A 259 -13.02 -7.10 4.54
CA LEU A 259 -14.36 -7.39 5.04
C LEU A 259 -14.76 -8.86 4.85
N CYS A 260 -14.27 -9.51 3.80
CA CYS A 260 -14.50 -10.94 3.56
C CYS A 260 -13.61 -11.84 4.44
N GLN A 261 -12.37 -11.43 4.74
CA GLN A 261 -11.48 -12.20 5.62
C GLN A 261 -11.87 -12.12 7.10
N GLY A 262 -12.43 -11.00 7.56
CA GLY A 262 -12.89 -10.84 8.96
C GLY A 262 -14.19 -11.58 9.32
N LYS A 263 -14.92 -12.12 8.33
CA LYS A 263 -16.17 -12.87 8.55
C LYS A 263 -16.00 -14.39 8.58
N GLY A 264 -14.85 -14.91 8.13
CA GLY A 264 -14.58 -16.35 8.07
C GLY A 264 -14.37 -16.99 9.44
N ASP A 265 -13.84 -16.24 10.41
CA ASP A 265 -13.42 -16.81 11.70
C ASP A 265 -14.52 -16.80 12.78
N ALA A 266 -15.65 -16.12 12.53
CA ALA A 266 -16.76 -16.05 13.48
C ALA A 266 -17.79 -17.18 13.32
N ALA A 267 -17.80 -17.89 12.17
CA ALA A 267 -18.80 -18.90 11.87
C ALA A 267 -18.41 -20.32 12.34
N ASP A 268 -17.12 -20.62 12.52
CA ASP A 268 -16.65 -21.96 12.91
C ASP A 268 -16.71 -22.23 14.43
N ALA A 269 -17.07 -21.24 15.24
CA ALA A 269 -17.28 -21.44 16.68
C ALA A 269 -18.65 -22.04 17.05
N ALA A 270 -19.55 -22.27 16.07
CA ALA A 270 -20.94 -22.64 16.32
C ALA A 270 -21.35 -24.05 15.85
N THR A 271 -20.42 -24.89 15.41
CA THR A 271 -20.71 -26.29 15.05
C THR A 271 -19.74 -27.26 15.73
N GLY A 272 -20.07 -27.61 16.97
CA GLY A 272 -19.56 -28.82 17.57
C GLY A 272 -20.13 -30.05 16.86
N SER A 273 -19.25 -30.92 16.34
CA SER A 273 -19.47 -32.36 16.36
C SER A 273 -18.19 -33.12 15.93
N ARG A 274 -17.75 -34.02 16.82
CA ARG A 274 -17.08 -35.31 16.55
C ARG A 274 -15.97 -35.37 15.47
N ASP A 275 -14.73 -35.46 15.93
CA ASP A 275 -13.97 -36.73 16.02
C ASP A 275 -12.47 -36.41 16.18
N GLY A 276 -11.89 -36.83 17.30
CA GLY A 276 -10.47 -36.66 17.58
C GLY A 276 -9.61 -37.63 16.76
N PRO A 277 -8.34 -37.29 16.45
CA PRO A 277 -7.46 -38.16 15.69
C PRO A 277 -7.06 -39.39 16.51
N GLN A 278 -7.27 -40.59 15.95
CA GLN A 278 -6.71 -41.83 16.49
C GLN A 278 -5.18 -41.79 16.40
N ILE A 279 -4.54 -41.86 17.57
CA ILE A 279 -3.10 -42.09 17.70
C ILE A 279 -2.88 -43.60 17.59
N SER A 280 -2.41 -44.04 16.41
CA SER A 280 -2.03 -45.43 16.16
C SER A 280 -0.74 -45.75 16.93
N HIS A 281 -0.85 -46.66 17.90
CA HIS A 281 0.30 -47.30 18.53
C HIS A 281 1.10 -48.10 17.48
N ALA A 282 2.35 -47.70 17.24
CA ALA A 282 3.30 -48.49 16.48
C ALA A 282 3.74 -49.71 17.32
N GLY A 283 3.49 -50.90 16.75
CA GLY A 283 3.78 -52.19 17.37
C GLY A 283 5.28 -52.46 17.56
N VAL A 284 5.57 -53.02 18.72
CA VAL A 284 6.82 -53.70 19.07
C VAL A 284 7.08 -54.83 18.08
N ARG A 285 8.17 -54.78 17.32
CA ARG A 285 8.76 -55.98 16.67
C ARG A 285 9.89 -56.51 17.54
N ARG A 286 9.75 -57.75 17.98
CA ARG A 286 10.81 -58.59 18.53
C ARG A 286 10.96 -59.84 17.65
N HIS A 287 12.16 -59.97 17.05
CA HIS A 287 12.92 -61.19 16.68
C HIS A 287 12.31 -62.04 15.52
N SER A 288 13.08 -62.61 14.59
CA SER A 288 14.18 -63.56 14.82
C SER A 288 15.24 -63.57 13.71
N THR A 289 16.48 -63.75 14.13
CA THR A 289 17.61 -64.26 13.37
C THR A 289 17.48 -65.78 13.21
N THR A 290 17.68 -66.26 11.98
CA THR A 290 18.39 -67.51 11.67
C THR A 290 19.38 -67.18 10.57
#